data_AF-A0A937NZ45-F1
#
_entry.id   AF-A0A937NZ45-F1
#
_cell.length_a   1.000
_cell.length_b   1.000
_cell.length_c   1.000
_cell.angle_alpha   90.00
_cell.angle_beta   90.00
_cell.angle_gamma   90.00
#
_symmetry.space_group_name_H-M   'P 1'
#
loop_
_entity.id
_entity.type
_entity.pdbx_description
1 polymer ?
#
loop_
_entity_poly.entity_id
_entity_poly.type
_entity_poly.pdbx_seq_one_letter_code
_entity_poly.pdbx_strand_id
1 'polypeptide(L)'
;MDNLSKLGFITSELLLKQDDLLSNYKNDEIGIIISNSGSSIDTDIKYYNTIKDKSNYFPSPSVFVYTLPNIMIGEICIRNKIMGESSFFISEKFNPDFLCNYINILFNTSKIKSCISGWVEYEENNYESFLFLVEKENKKNNGRNINFEPENILMIK
;
A
#
# COMPACT_ATOMS: atom_id res chain seq x y z
N MET A 1 -12.50 -6.81 -6.74
CA MET A 1 -11.88 -5.90 -5.75
C MET A 1 -12.86 -5.62 -4.63
N ASP A 2 -12.42 -5.84 -3.41
CA ASP A 2 -13.04 -5.33 -2.20
C ASP A 2 -12.81 -3.81 -2.04
N ASN A 3 -13.36 -3.22 -0.99
CA ASN A 3 -13.31 -1.77 -0.79
C ASN A 3 -11.91 -1.28 -0.38
N LEU A 4 -11.17 -2.07 0.42
CA LEU A 4 -9.78 -1.78 0.75
C LEU A 4 -8.90 -1.72 -0.51
N SER A 5 -9.00 -2.74 -1.38
CA SER A 5 -8.20 -2.75 -2.62
C SER A 5 -8.59 -1.61 -3.56
N LYS A 6 -9.88 -1.25 -3.66
CA LYS A 6 -10.31 -0.09 -4.45
C LYS A 6 -9.72 1.21 -3.91
N LEU A 7 -9.71 1.40 -2.59
CA LEU A 7 -9.17 2.59 -1.95
C LEU A 7 -7.67 2.73 -2.20
N GLY A 8 -6.91 1.65 -1.96
CA GLY A 8 -5.46 1.63 -2.22
C GLY A 8 -5.14 1.88 -3.69
N PHE A 9 -5.87 1.23 -4.60
CA PHE A 9 -5.70 1.37 -6.05
C PHE A 9 -5.96 2.80 -6.53
N ILE A 10 -7.07 3.42 -6.13
CA ILE A 10 -7.39 4.79 -6.55
C ILE A 10 -6.35 5.76 -6.00
N THR A 11 -5.96 5.60 -4.73
CA THR A 11 -4.95 6.46 -4.09
C THR A 11 -3.60 6.34 -4.79
N SER A 12 -3.18 5.12 -5.16
CA SER A 12 -1.93 4.93 -5.89
C SER A 12 -1.98 5.52 -7.30
N GLU A 13 -3.09 5.38 -8.02
CA GLU A 13 -3.21 5.97 -9.37
C GLU A 13 -3.26 7.51 -9.31
N LEU A 14 -3.82 8.10 -8.24
CA LEU A 14 -3.78 9.55 -8.03
C LEU A 14 -2.37 10.05 -7.75
N LEU A 15 -1.60 9.33 -6.94
CA LEU A 15 -0.19 9.62 -6.67
C LEU A 15 0.65 9.52 -7.94
N LEU A 16 0.52 8.41 -8.68
CA LEU A 16 1.29 8.13 -9.90
C LEU A 16 0.92 9.01 -11.09
N LYS A 17 -0.26 9.66 -11.09
CA LYS A 17 -0.59 10.66 -12.12
C LYS A 17 0.17 11.97 -11.96
N GLN A 18 0.69 12.26 -10.76
CA GLN A 18 1.37 13.51 -10.47
C GLN A 18 2.88 13.45 -10.70
N ASP A 19 3.41 12.25 -10.92
CA ASP A 19 4.85 12.00 -11.08
C ASP A 19 5.11 11.04 -12.24
N ASP A 20 6.19 11.27 -12.98
CA ASP A 20 6.62 10.41 -14.10
C ASP A 20 7.41 9.17 -13.61
N LEU A 21 7.10 8.67 -12.41
CA LEU A 21 7.83 7.60 -11.71
C LEU A 21 8.11 6.37 -12.59
N LEU A 22 7.09 5.89 -13.30
CA LEU A 22 7.16 4.68 -14.11
C LEU A 22 8.07 4.83 -15.34
N SER A 23 8.35 6.07 -15.77
CA SER A 23 9.33 6.34 -16.84
C SER A 23 10.75 6.51 -16.29
N ASN A 24 10.85 6.83 -15.00
CA ASN A 24 12.04 7.27 -14.31
C ASN A 24 12.86 6.12 -13.70
N TYR A 25 12.23 4.97 -13.48
CA TYR A 25 12.82 3.78 -12.87
C TYR A 25 12.41 2.53 -13.61
N LYS A 26 13.25 1.50 -13.54
CA LYS A 26 12.85 0.17 -14.00
C LYS A 26 11.83 -0.43 -13.05
N ASN A 27 11.03 -1.33 -13.58
CA ASN A 27 9.97 -2.03 -12.85
C ASN A 27 10.46 -2.71 -11.55
N ASP A 28 11.66 -3.28 -11.57
CA ASP A 28 12.30 -3.96 -10.43
C ASP A 28 12.97 -3.00 -9.45
N GLU A 29 13.09 -1.72 -9.79
CA GLU A 29 13.67 -0.67 -8.95
C GLU A 29 12.61 0.07 -8.10
N ILE A 30 11.32 -0.20 -8.34
CA ILE A 30 10.21 0.42 -7.63
C ILE A 30 9.66 -0.57 -6.59
N GLY A 31 9.59 -0.15 -5.33
CA GLY A 31 8.96 -0.92 -4.24
C GLY A 31 7.57 -0.40 -3.86
N ILE A 32 6.75 -1.24 -3.24
CA ILE A 32 5.47 -0.87 -2.63
C ILE A 32 5.43 -1.38 -1.20
N ILE A 33 5.44 -0.47 -0.24
CA ILE A 33 5.41 -0.79 1.20
C ILE A 33 4.22 -0.08 1.85
N ILE A 34 3.13 -0.80 2.07
CA ILE A 34 1.91 -0.23 2.65
C ILE A 34 1.59 -0.91 3.97
N SER A 35 0.95 -0.18 4.88
CA SER A 35 0.52 -0.72 6.16
C SER A 35 -0.92 -0.33 6.50
N ASN A 36 -1.53 -1.11 7.39
CA ASN A 36 -2.81 -0.77 8.03
C ASN A 36 -2.91 -1.41 9.43
N SER A 37 -4.06 -1.23 10.09
CA SER A 37 -4.37 -1.84 11.38
C SER A 37 -5.33 -3.00 11.23
N GLY A 38 -6.35 -2.85 10.39
CA GLY A 38 -7.48 -3.79 10.27
C GLY A 38 -7.23 -4.98 9.36
N SER A 39 -6.07 -5.10 8.71
CA SER A 39 -5.82 -6.09 7.67
C SER A 39 -6.88 -6.03 6.57
N SER A 40 -7.84 -6.96 6.57
CA SER A 40 -8.92 -7.09 5.61
C SER A 40 -10.26 -7.34 6.33
N ILE A 41 -10.40 -6.84 7.57
CA ILE A 41 -11.47 -7.22 8.51
C ILE A 41 -12.88 -7.12 7.92
N ASP A 42 -13.16 -6.07 7.14
CA ASP A 42 -14.46 -5.91 6.47
C ASP A 42 -14.74 -7.06 5.49
N THR A 43 -13.73 -7.46 4.70
CA THR A 43 -13.84 -8.59 3.78
C THR A 43 -13.88 -9.93 4.53
N ASP A 44 -13.16 -10.05 5.64
CA ASP A 44 -13.16 -11.24 6.49
C ASP A 44 -14.57 -11.49 7.06
N ILE A 45 -15.24 -10.45 7.55
CA ILE A 45 -16.63 -10.50 8.03
C ILE A 45 -17.56 -10.90 6.89
N LYS A 46 -17.39 -10.32 5.70
CA LYS A 46 -18.17 -10.68 4.51
C LYS A 46 -18.00 -12.15 4.15
N TYR A 47 -16.76 -12.66 4.12
CA TYR A 47 -16.49 -14.06 3.84
C TYR A 47 -17.09 -14.98 4.92
N TYR A 48 -16.91 -14.65 6.20
CA TYR A 48 -17.48 -15.39 7.32
C TYR A 48 -19.00 -15.54 7.20
N ASN A 49 -19.71 -14.46 6.81
CA ASN A 49 -21.15 -14.50 6.57
C ASN A 49 -21.57 -15.50 5.48
N THR A 50 -20.68 -15.85 4.55
CA THR A 50 -20.95 -16.85 3.50
C THR A 50 -20.81 -18.31 3.94
N ILE A 51 -20.11 -18.56 5.06
CA ILE A 51 -19.77 -19.91 5.54
C ILE A 51 -20.33 -20.25 6.92
N LYS A 52 -20.80 -19.27 7.70
CA LYS A 52 -21.24 -19.48 9.08
C LYS A 52 -22.53 -20.29 9.22
N ASP A 53 -23.44 -20.20 8.26
CA ASP A 53 -24.72 -20.92 8.27
C ASP A 53 -24.59 -22.23 7.48
N LYS A 54 -24.67 -23.37 8.19
CA LYS A 54 -24.60 -24.69 7.57
C LYS A 54 -25.79 -24.99 6.64
N SER A 55 -26.95 -24.40 6.92
CA SER A 55 -28.15 -24.57 6.09
C SER A 55 -28.11 -23.72 4.83
N ASN A 56 -27.27 -22.67 4.81
CA ASN A 56 -27.06 -21.75 3.70
C ASN A 56 -25.57 -21.54 3.41
N TYR A 57 -24.82 -22.65 3.34
CA TYR A 57 -23.37 -22.64 3.17
C TYR A 57 -23.00 -22.36 1.71
N PHE A 58 -22.49 -21.15 1.43
CA PHE A 58 -22.19 -20.71 0.07
C PHE A 58 -20.88 -19.90 0.01
N PRO A 59 -19.71 -20.55 0.18
CA PRO A 59 -18.42 -19.87 0.16
C PRO A 59 -18.20 -19.17 -1.18
N SER A 60 -17.88 -17.89 -1.15
CA SER A 60 -17.56 -17.12 -2.35
C SER A 60 -16.05 -17.04 -2.56
N PRO A 61 -15.48 -17.70 -3.59
CA PRO A 61 -14.04 -17.65 -3.86
C PRO A 61 -13.54 -16.24 -4.16
N SER A 62 -14.37 -15.41 -4.81
CA SER A 62 -14.01 -14.03 -5.13
C SER A 62 -13.93 -13.14 -3.90
N VAL A 63 -14.67 -13.44 -2.83
CA VAL A 63 -14.55 -12.74 -1.54
C VAL A 63 -13.36 -13.28 -0.76
N PHE A 64 -13.15 -14.60 -0.79
CA PHE A 64 -12.03 -15.25 -0.12
C PHE A 64 -10.67 -14.67 -0.52
N VAL A 65 -10.44 -14.41 -1.82
CA VAL A 65 -9.15 -13.86 -2.25
C VAL A 65 -8.83 -12.55 -1.54
N TYR A 66 -9.82 -11.68 -1.34
CA TYR A 66 -9.63 -10.38 -0.69
C TYR A 66 -9.62 -10.45 0.85
N THR A 67 -9.69 -11.63 1.47
CA THR A 67 -9.36 -11.81 2.90
C THR A 67 -7.85 -11.77 3.16
N LEU A 68 -7.06 -11.50 2.12
CA LEU A 68 -5.62 -11.33 2.19
C LEU A 68 -5.32 -9.85 1.91
N PRO A 69 -4.79 -9.10 2.89
CA PRO A 69 -4.62 -7.65 2.74
C PRO A 69 -3.58 -7.28 1.68
N ASN A 70 -2.62 -8.19 1.42
CA ASN A 70 -1.60 -8.01 0.40
C ASN A 70 -2.14 -8.10 -1.05
N ILE A 71 -3.39 -8.51 -1.26
CA ILE A 71 -3.99 -8.44 -2.61
C ILE A 71 -4.08 -7.01 -3.10
N MET A 72 -4.35 -6.04 -2.21
CA MET A 72 -4.39 -4.62 -2.57
C MET A 72 -3.07 -4.16 -3.22
N ILE A 73 -1.92 -4.48 -2.62
CA ILE A 73 -0.62 -4.13 -3.21
C ILE A 73 -0.32 -4.94 -4.47
N GLY A 74 -0.79 -6.18 -4.55
CA GLY A 74 -0.69 -7.02 -5.74
C GLY A 74 -1.41 -6.43 -6.96
N GLU A 75 -2.61 -5.91 -6.78
CA GLU A 75 -3.39 -5.24 -7.83
C GLU A 75 -2.65 -3.99 -8.35
N ILE A 76 -2.06 -3.20 -7.45
CA ILE A 76 -1.25 -2.02 -7.80
C ILE A 76 0.00 -2.45 -8.59
N CYS A 77 0.70 -3.49 -8.13
CA CYS A 77 1.87 -4.05 -8.81
C CYS A 77 1.54 -4.49 -10.23
N ILE A 78 0.48 -5.28 -10.41
CA ILE A 78 0.07 -5.80 -11.72
C ILE A 78 -0.29 -4.66 -12.67
N ARG A 79 -1.08 -3.69 -12.19
CA ARG A 79 -1.54 -2.54 -12.97
C ARG A 79 -0.39 -1.70 -13.52
N ASN A 80 0.63 -1.48 -12.68
CA ASN A 80 1.75 -0.58 -12.95
C ASN A 80 3.05 -1.32 -13.35
N LYS A 81 2.98 -2.65 -13.48
CA LYS A 81 4.12 -3.54 -13.76
C LYS A 81 5.27 -3.39 -12.76
N ILE A 82 4.97 -3.12 -11.50
CA ILE A 82 5.99 -3.00 -10.45
C ILE A 82 6.44 -4.40 -10.02
N MET A 83 7.75 -4.62 -10.03
CA MET A 83 8.40 -5.92 -9.82
C MET A 83 9.45 -5.90 -8.69
N GLY A 84 9.66 -4.75 -8.03
CA GLY A 84 10.54 -4.64 -6.88
C GLY A 84 9.91 -5.17 -5.59
N GLU A 85 10.50 -4.81 -4.45
CA GLU A 85 10.03 -5.26 -3.12
C GLU A 85 8.57 -4.83 -2.88
N SER A 86 7.70 -5.79 -2.56
CA SER A 86 6.28 -5.57 -2.30
C SER A 86 5.94 -6.19 -0.96
N SER A 87 5.62 -5.37 0.04
CA SER A 87 5.31 -5.83 1.39
C SER A 87 4.12 -5.09 1.98
N PHE A 88 3.30 -5.84 2.72
CA PHE A 88 2.18 -5.32 3.48
C PHE A 88 2.41 -5.57 4.96
N PHE A 89 2.27 -4.53 5.79
CA PHE A 89 2.47 -4.63 7.23
C PHE A 89 1.18 -4.34 8.00
N ILE A 90 0.97 -5.07 9.09
CA ILE A 90 -0.17 -4.87 9.99
C ILE A 90 0.38 -4.39 11.33
N SER A 91 -0.15 -3.28 11.83
CA SER A 91 0.22 -2.68 13.11
C SER A 91 -0.94 -1.87 13.68
N GLU A 92 -1.14 -1.87 15.01
CA GLU A 92 -2.26 -1.17 15.66
C GLU A 92 -2.40 0.31 15.29
N LYS A 93 -1.28 0.97 14.97
CA LYS A 93 -1.23 2.37 14.56
C LYS A 93 -0.21 2.55 13.46
N PHE A 94 -0.37 3.61 12.69
CA PHE A 94 0.65 4.03 11.73
C PHE A 94 1.99 4.26 12.44
N ASN A 95 3.02 3.55 11.98
CA ASN A 95 4.35 3.57 12.57
C ASN A 95 5.38 4.13 11.55
N PRO A 96 5.59 5.46 11.53
CA PRO A 96 6.49 6.08 10.57
C PRO A 96 7.96 5.68 10.80
N ASP A 97 8.39 5.46 12.06
CA ASP A 97 9.74 5.02 12.38
C ASP A 97 10.06 3.66 11.75
N PHE A 98 9.16 2.69 11.90
CA PHE A 98 9.29 1.39 11.28
C PHE A 98 9.36 1.50 9.75
N LEU A 99 8.46 2.28 9.16
CA LEU A 99 8.37 2.45 7.72
C LEU A 99 9.63 3.11 7.13
N CYS A 100 10.11 4.18 7.76
CA CYS A 100 11.36 4.85 7.43
C CYS A 100 12.54 3.89 7.49
N ASN A 101 12.70 3.19 8.60
CA ASN A 101 13.82 2.26 8.80
C ASN A 101 13.80 1.15 7.77
N TYR A 102 12.64 0.55 7.51
CA TYR A 102 12.49 -0.53 6.54
C TYR A 102 12.84 -0.07 5.12
N ILE A 103 12.30 1.05 4.67
CA ILE A 103 12.57 1.60 3.32
C ILE A 103 14.04 2.00 3.18
N ASN A 104 14.63 2.62 4.21
CA ASN A 104 16.05 2.98 4.20
C ASN A 104 16.96 1.74 4.09
N ILE A 105 16.61 0.61 4.73
CA ILE A 105 17.34 -0.65 4.55
C ILE A 105 17.26 -1.10 3.09
N LEU A 106 16.09 -1.02 2.44
CA LEU A 106 15.95 -1.41 1.03
C LEU A 106 16.76 -0.49 0.09
N PHE A 107 16.78 0.81 0.36
CA PHE A 107 17.60 1.76 -0.39
C PHE A 107 19.09 1.53 -0.18
N ASN A 108 19.53 1.28 1.05
CA ASN A 108 20.94 1.05 1.39
C ASN A 108 21.46 -0.27 0.82
N THR A 109 20.63 -1.31 0.81
CA THR A 109 20.93 -2.60 0.17
C THR A 109 20.73 -2.56 -1.36
N SER A 110 20.32 -1.42 -1.91
CA SER A 110 20.05 -1.21 -3.35
C SER A 110 19.04 -2.19 -3.94
N LYS A 111 18.12 -2.72 -3.12
CA LYS A 111 17.02 -3.56 -3.58
C LYS A 111 15.99 -2.78 -4.41
N ILE A 112 15.77 -1.52 -4.04
CA ILE A 112 14.90 -0.57 -4.75
C ILE A 112 15.58 0.80 -4.79
N LYS A 113 15.10 1.68 -5.68
CA LYS A 113 15.53 3.08 -5.80
C LYS A 113 14.40 4.08 -5.58
N SER A 114 13.15 3.62 -5.68
CA SER A 114 11.96 4.39 -5.33
C SER A 114 10.95 3.49 -4.62
N CYS A 115 10.08 4.08 -3.81
CA CYS A 115 9.08 3.38 -3.02
C CYS A 115 7.76 4.16 -2.96
N ILE A 116 6.66 3.49 -3.31
CA ILE A 116 5.30 3.92 -2.97
C ILE A 116 5.02 3.41 -1.56
N SER A 117 4.66 4.30 -0.63
CA SER A 117 4.44 3.92 0.75
C SER A 117 3.34 4.71 1.43
N GLY A 118 2.81 4.20 2.55
CA GLY A 118 1.83 4.89 3.36
C GLY A 118 0.86 3.96 4.08
N TRP A 119 -0.36 4.46 4.26
CA TRP A 119 -1.42 3.83 5.04
C TRP A 119 -2.70 3.73 4.22
N VAL A 120 -3.35 2.56 4.26
CA VAL A 120 -4.65 2.34 3.62
C VAL A 120 -5.50 1.48 4.54
N GLU A 121 -6.54 2.08 5.10
CA GLU A 121 -7.44 1.43 6.05
C GLU A 121 -8.89 1.55 5.59
N TYR A 122 -9.63 0.47 5.78
CA TYR A 122 -11.05 0.42 5.50
C TYR A 122 -11.78 -0.50 6.47
N GLU A 123 -12.68 0.10 7.26
CA GLU A 123 -13.55 -0.61 8.20
C GLU A 123 -14.90 0.11 8.26
N GLU A 124 -16.01 -0.62 8.11
CA GLU A 124 -17.38 -0.11 8.32
C GLU A 124 -17.73 1.23 7.61
N ASN A 125 -17.24 1.45 6.38
CA ASN A 125 -17.38 2.70 5.61
C ASN A 125 -16.54 3.88 6.09
N ASN A 126 -15.62 3.66 7.03
CA ASN A 126 -14.53 4.59 7.29
C ASN A 126 -13.42 4.35 6.25
N TYR A 127 -13.02 5.41 5.55
CA TYR A 127 -11.97 5.38 4.54
C TYR A 127 -10.82 6.27 5.01
N GLU A 128 -9.67 5.67 5.33
CA GLU A 128 -8.46 6.41 5.66
C GLU A 128 -7.36 5.97 4.69
N SER A 129 -6.88 6.89 3.86
CA SER A 129 -5.76 6.58 2.98
C SER A 129 -4.90 7.79 2.70
N PHE A 130 -3.60 7.61 2.85
CA PHE A 130 -2.59 8.51 2.34
C PHE A 130 -1.43 7.67 1.83
N LEU A 131 -0.98 7.97 0.61
CA LEU A 131 0.20 7.38 0.01
C LEU A 131 1.15 8.50 -0.41
N PHE A 132 2.44 8.24 -0.28
CA PHE A 132 3.51 9.14 -0.67
C PHE A 132 4.57 8.38 -1.46
N LEU A 133 5.36 9.15 -2.20
CA LEU A 133 6.46 8.65 -2.99
C LEU A 133 7.79 9.01 -2.33
N VAL A 134 8.71 8.06 -2.26
CA VAL A 134 10.07 8.29 -1.78
C VAL A 134 11.07 7.83 -2.83
N GLU A 135 12.06 8.65 -3.13
CA GLU A 135 13.14 8.34 -4.06
C GLU A 135 14.49 8.43 -3.33
N LYS A 136 15.40 7.49 -3.61
CA LYS A 136 16.76 7.50 -3.02
C LYS A 136 17.59 8.69 -3.49
N GLU A 137 17.38 9.14 -4.72
CA GLU A 137 18.14 10.25 -5.32
C GLU A 137 17.28 11.50 -5.41
N ASN A 138 17.85 12.64 -5.00
CA ASN A 138 17.21 13.95 -5.14
C ASN A 138 17.20 14.34 -6.63
N LYS A 139 16.14 14.01 -7.36
CA LYS A 139 15.84 14.72 -8.59
C LYS A 139 15.49 16.15 -8.22
N LYS A 140 16.12 17.13 -8.90
CA LYS A 140 15.83 18.56 -8.74
C LYS A 140 14.41 18.85 -9.24
N ASN A 141 13.40 18.50 -8.46
CA ASN A 141 12.02 18.91 -8.67
C ASN A 141 11.77 20.17 -7.83
N ASN A 142 11.77 21.32 -8.51
CA ASN A 142 11.26 22.66 -8.13
C ASN A 142 10.69 22.85 -6.70
N GLY A 143 11.46 22.57 -5.65
CA GLY A 143 11.17 22.96 -4.26
C GLY A 143 10.09 22.18 -3.49
N ARG A 144 9.68 20.97 -3.93
CA ARG A 144 8.64 20.17 -3.22
C ARG A 144 9.15 18.93 -2.47
N ASN A 145 10.46 18.66 -2.50
CA ASN A 145 11.02 17.50 -1.83
C ASN A 145 11.25 17.80 -0.34
N ILE A 146 10.88 16.87 0.52
CA ILE A 146 11.11 16.91 1.96
C ILE A 146 11.99 15.71 2.32
N ASN A 147 12.87 15.86 3.31
CA ASN A 147 13.71 14.75 3.79
C ASN A 147 12.83 13.60 4.27
N PHE A 148 13.22 12.37 3.93
CA PHE A 148 12.50 11.17 4.32
C PHE A 148 12.79 10.80 5.78
N GLU A 149 12.07 11.45 6.68
CA GLU A 149 12.18 11.32 8.13
C GLU A 149 10.79 11.08 8.76
N PRO A 150 10.68 10.38 9.89
CA PRO A 150 9.39 10.05 10.50
C PRO A 150 8.48 11.25 10.75
N GLU A 151 9.06 12.37 11.19
CA GLU A 151 8.36 13.63 11.49
C GLU A 151 7.67 14.21 10.25
N ASN A 152 8.33 14.11 9.09
CA ASN A 152 7.80 14.67 7.84
C ASN A 152 6.67 13.80 7.27
N ILE A 153 6.72 12.49 7.49
CA ILE A 153 5.63 11.59 7.08
C ILE A 153 4.36 11.88 7.88
N LEU A 154 4.49 12.21 9.17
CA LEU A 154 3.36 12.57 10.02
C LEU A 154 2.63 13.84 9.56
N MET A 155 3.29 14.72 8.80
CA MET A 155 2.65 15.92 8.23
C MET A 155 1.78 15.61 6.99
N ILE A 156 1.90 14.41 6.41
CA ILE A 156 1.16 13.97 5.22
C ILE A 156 -0.18 13.32 5.61
N LYS A 157 -0.27 12.82 6.85
CA LYS A 157 -1.49 12.23 7.43
C LYS A 157 -2.48 13.31 7.84
#